data_AF-A0A8X6GGG5-F1
#
_entry.id   AF-A0A8X6GGG5-F1
#
_cell.length_a   1.000
_cell.length_b   1.000
_cell.length_c   1.000
_cell.angle_alpha   90.00
_cell.angle_beta   90.00
_cell.angle_gamma   90.00
#
_symmetry.space_group_name_H-M   'P 1'
#
loop_
_entity.id
_entity.type
_entity.pdbx_description
1 polymer ?
#
loop_
_entity_poly.entity_id
_entity_poly.type
_entity_poly.pdbx_seq_one_letter_code
_entity_poly.pdbx_strand_id
1 'polypeptide(L)'
;DGNLFFLYTYANLLSRTGPYFIGILVGYLLAMKPDIKIPKKILVVGWILAILSSGLVVFATGYWYRIHRPSTLESLMYSTFYKVSFTIGVAWMTFCCITGHGGIINKILSWKVWVPMGRLTFFTYLIQPILQFSYIANFRTLQEFSHLRSIMQGFGYLAISMLLAIICSLLVESPFLNLEKVIFNMESKKERKEGAEENFGFEKDDFTFRMKGISQDSTLENDLNSKSIVKVSITDSS
;
A
#
# COMPACT_ATOMS: atom_id res chain seq x y z
N ASP A 1 4.10 -26.35 -32.40
CA ASP A 1 3.11 -26.26 -31.30
C ASP A 1 3.57 -25.53 -30.03
N GLY A 2 4.48 -24.54 -30.11
CA GLY A 2 4.94 -23.77 -28.93
C GLY A 2 3.95 -22.72 -28.41
N ASN A 3 3.11 -22.17 -29.30
CA ASN A 3 2.11 -21.16 -28.95
C ASN A 3 0.97 -21.75 -28.09
N LEU A 4 0.63 -23.03 -28.31
CA LEU A 4 -0.38 -23.73 -27.51
C LEU A 4 0.11 -24.00 -26.09
N PHE A 5 1.39 -24.36 -25.94
CA PHE A 5 2.00 -24.55 -24.62
C PHE A 5 2.09 -23.24 -23.82
N PHE A 6 2.41 -22.12 -24.48
CA PHE A 6 2.39 -20.79 -23.86
C PHE A 6 0.98 -20.40 -23.44
N LEU A 7 -0.02 -20.54 -24.32
CA LEU A 7 -1.42 -20.26 -23.96
C LEU A 7 -1.91 -21.16 -22.82
N TYR A 8 -1.64 -22.46 -22.87
CA TYR A 8 -2.08 -23.39 -21.83
C TYR A 8 -1.37 -23.14 -20.49
N THR A 9 -0.08 -22.82 -20.50
CA THR A 9 0.67 -22.56 -19.25
C THR A 9 0.35 -21.18 -18.65
N TYR A 10 0.07 -20.17 -19.47
CA TYR A 10 -0.22 -18.80 -19.01
C TYR A 10 -1.72 -18.52 -18.78
N ALA A 11 -2.63 -19.18 -19.51
CA ALA A 11 -4.08 -18.97 -19.37
C ALA A 11 -4.72 -19.88 -18.31
N ASN A 12 -4.11 -21.03 -17.97
CA ASN A 12 -4.71 -21.92 -16.97
C ASN A 12 -4.56 -21.38 -15.56
N LEU A 13 -5.66 -20.85 -15.05
CA LEU A 13 -5.85 -20.45 -13.65
C LEU A 13 -5.48 -21.59 -12.68
N LEU A 14 -5.75 -22.85 -13.08
CA LEU A 14 -5.46 -24.07 -12.32
C LEU A 14 -3.98 -24.23 -11.96
N SER A 15 -3.07 -23.82 -12.85
CA SER A 15 -1.62 -23.88 -12.58
C SER A 15 -1.18 -22.87 -11.51
N ARG A 16 -2.01 -21.83 -11.28
CA ARG A 16 -1.80 -20.78 -10.30
C ARG A 16 -2.61 -21.00 -9.02
N THR A 17 -3.61 -21.89 -9.02
CA THR A 17 -4.50 -22.13 -7.87
C THR A 17 -3.78 -22.78 -6.68
N GLY A 18 -2.77 -23.63 -6.93
CA GLY A 18 -1.98 -24.28 -5.87
C GLY A 18 -1.48 -23.32 -4.78
N PRO A 19 -0.71 -22.28 -5.13
CA PRO A 19 -0.25 -21.30 -4.16
C PRO A 19 -1.39 -20.48 -3.50
N TYR A 20 -2.51 -20.25 -4.18
CA TYR A 20 -3.68 -19.59 -3.57
C TYR A 20 -4.31 -20.45 -2.47
N PHE A 21 -4.48 -21.77 -2.70
CA PHE A 21 -5.02 -22.66 -1.67
C PHE A 21 -4.13 -22.71 -0.42
N ILE A 22 -2.81 -22.76 -0.61
CA ILE A 22 -1.85 -22.76 0.50
C ILE A 22 -1.98 -21.46 1.31
N GLY A 23 -2.06 -20.31 0.63
CA GLY A 23 -2.26 -19.03 1.29
C GLY A 23 -3.59 -18.94 2.06
N ILE A 24 -4.70 -19.38 1.44
CA ILE A 24 -6.03 -19.39 2.06
C ILE A 24 -6.04 -20.32 3.28
N LEU A 25 -5.45 -21.51 3.19
CA LEU A 25 -5.41 -22.48 4.27
C LEU A 25 -4.61 -21.93 5.46
N VAL A 26 -3.45 -21.32 5.20
CA VAL A 26 -2.64 -20.68 6.25
C VAL A 26 -3.37 -19.48 6.87
N GLY A 27 -4.02 -18.65 6.06
CA GLY A 27 -4.84 -17.53 6.54
C GLY A 27 -6.04 -17.99 7.37
N TYR A 28 -6.70 -19.08 6.97
CA TYR A 28 -7.83 -19.67 7.68
C TYR A 28 -7.40 -20.26 9.04
N LEU A 29 -6.28 -21.00 9.08
CA LEU A 29 -5.72 -21.52 10.33
C LEU A 29 -5.38 -20.40 11.32
N LEU A 30 -4.86 -19.28 10.81
CA LEU A 30 -4.52 -18.11 11.60
C LEU A 30 -5.76 -17.38 12.12
N ALA A 31 -6.82 -17.27 11.30
CA ALA A 31 -8.10 -16.69 11.71
C ALA A 31 -8.79 -17.52 12.81
N MET A 32 -8.65 -18.85 12.76
CA MET A 32 -9.29 -19.74 13.72
C MET A 32 -8.55 -19.84 15.06
N LYS A 33 -7.23 -19.67 15.07
CA LYS A 33 -6.41 -19.69 16.29
C LYS A 33 -5.35 -18.58 16.28
N PRO A 34 -5.69 -17.37 16.77
CA PRO A 34 -4.75 -16.25 16.81
C PRO A 34 -3.61 -16.46 17.83
N ASP A 35 -3.84 -17.21 18.92
CA ASP A 35 -2.88 -17.41 20.02
C ASP A 35 -2.06 -18.72 19.91
N ILE A 36 -1.62 -19.11 18.71
CA ILE A 36 -0.73 -20.26 18.57
C ILE A 36 0.68 -19.87 19.04
N LYS A 37 1.05 -20.32 20.24
CA LYS A 37 2.44 -20.25 20.74
C LYS A 37 3.29 -21.28 20.00
N ILE A 38 4.07 -20.85 19.01
CA ILE A 38 4.96 -21.74 18.28
C ILE A 38 6.33 -21.84 18.97
N PRO A 39 6.86 -23.05 19.21
CA PRO A 39 8.21 -23.22 19.72
C PRO A 39 9.25 -22.75 18.69
N LYS A 40 10.28 -22.05 19.17
CA LYS A 40 11.39 -21.50 18.36
C LYS A 40 12.07 -22.53 17.44
N LYS A 41 12.01 -23.82 17.77
CA LYS A 41 12.54 -24.91 16.92
C LYS A 41 11.80 -25.02 15.59
N ILE A 42 10.47 -24.93 15.59
CA ILE A 42 9.65 -25.01 14.38
C ILE A 42 9.88 -23.79 13.50
N LEU A 43 10.12 -22.62 14.11
CA LEU A 43 10.52 -21.40 13.41
C LEU A 43 11.80 -21.64 12.59
N VAL A 44 12.87 -22.10 13.25
CA VAL A 44 14.17 -22.37 12.61
C VAL A 44 14.06 -23.45 11.54
N VAL A 45 13.29 -24.50 11.78
CA VAL A 45 13.04 -25.55 10.78
C VAL A 45 12.37 -24.99 9.54
N GLY A 46 11.35 -24.12 9.67
CA GLY A 46 10.70 -23.51 8.50
C GLY A 46 11.63 -22.58 7.71
N TRP A 47 12.53 -21.85 8.37
CA TRP A 47 13.58 -21.07 7.70
C TRP A 47 14.57 -21.94 6.93
N ILE A 48 15.06 -23.00 7.57
CA ILE A 48 15.97 -23.96 6.94
C ILE A 48 15.29 -24.64 5.75
N LEU A 49 14.02 -25.04 5.90
CA LEU A 49 13.26 -25.69 4.83
C LEU A 49 13.03 -24.75 3.65
N ALA A 50 12.75 -23.47 3.89
CA ALA A 50 12.61 -22.47 2.83
C ALA A 50 13.93 -22.27 2.06
N ILE A 51 15.06 -22.12 2.76
CA ILE A 51 16.39 -21.96 2.15
C ILE A 51 16.80 -23.23 1.40
N LEU A 52 16.63 -24.39 2.04
CA LEU A 52 16.99 -25.69 1.46
C LEU A 52 16.17 -25.96 0.19
N SER A 53 14.87 -25.69 0.23
CA SER A 53 14.01 -25.89 -0.94
C SER A 53 14.37 -24.94 -2.09
N SER A 54 14.66 -23.67 -1.80
CA SER A 54 15.09 -22.70 -2.81
C SER A 54 16.46 -23.07 -3.39
N GLY A 55 17.37 -23.55 -2.55
CA GLY A 55 18.67 -24.06 -2.97
C GLY A 55 18.56 -25.30 -3.86
N LEU A 56 17.78 -26.30 -3.44
CA LEU A 56 17.55 -27.53 -4.20
C LEU A 56 17.01 -27.25 -5.60
N VAL A 57 16.10 -26.29 -5.74
CA VAL A 57 15.54 -25.85 -7.02
C VAL A 57 16.64 -25.31 -7.94
N VAL A 58 17.49 -24.41 -7.45
CA VAL A 58 18.59 -23.82 -8.24
C VAL A 58 19.64 -24.88 -8.61
N PHE A 59 20.06 -25.71 -7.65
CA PHE A 59 21.06 -26.76 -7.87
C PHE A 59 20.55 -27.87 -8.78
N ALA A 60 19.27 -28.24 -8.68
CA ALA A 60 18.64 -29.17 -9.60
C ALA A 60 18.73 -28.62 -11.03
N THR A 61 18.27 -27.39 -11.28
CA THR A 61 18.31 -26.83 -12.65
C THR A 61 19.71 -26.85 -13.26
N GLY A 62 20.74 -26.52 -12.48
CA GLY A 62 22.13 -26.52 -12.93
C GLY A 62 22.69 -27.92 -13.21
N TYR A 63 22.29 -28.93 -12.43
CA TYR A 63 22.71 -30.32 -12.62
C TYR A 63 22.01 -30.97 -13.82
N TRP A 64 20.70 -30.77 -13.93
CA TRP A 64 19.87 -31.33 -15.01
C TRP A 64 20.35 -30.85 -16.39
N TYR A 65 20.67 -29.57 -16.54
CA TYR A 65 21.14 -29.01 -17.81
C TYR A 65 22.49 -29.55 -18.28
N ARG A 66 23.37 -30.00 -17.37
CA ARG A 66 24.71 -30.51 -17.72
C ARG A 66 24.71 -31.97 -18.20
N ILE A 67 23.72 -32.77 -17.83
CA ILE A 67 23.81 -34.24 -17.94
C ILE A 67 22.74 -34.82 -18.88
N HIS A 68 21.54 -34.24 -18.95
CA HIS A 68 20.48 -34.78 -19.82
C HIS A 68 19.48 -33.71 -20.27
N ARG A 69 18.94 -33.82 -21.49
CA ARG A 69 17.79 -33.00 -21.90
C ARG A 69 16.58 -33.48 -21.09
N PRO A 70 15.97 -32.63 -20.23
CA PRO A 70 14.90 -33.08 -19.37
C PRO A 70 13.71 -33.55 -20.21
N SER A 71 13.10 -34.66 -19.80
CA SER A 71 11.85 -35.09 -20.40
C SER A 71 10.76 -34.04 -20.14
N THR A 72 9.73 -34.02 -20.99
CA THR A 72 8.60 -33.09 -20.83
C THR A 72 7.96 -33.22 -19.45
N LEU A 73 7.88 -34.44 -18.91
CA LEU A 73 7.29 -34.73 -17.60
C LEU A 73 8.11 -34.14 -16.45
N GLU A 74 9.43 -34.26 -16.49
CA GLU A 74 10.33 -33.69 -15.47
C GLU A 74 10.30 -32.15 -15.49
N SER A 75 10.25 -31.55 -16.68
CA SER A 75 10.14 -30.10 -16.84
C SER A 75 8.82 -29.56 -16.28
N LEU A 76 7.72 -30.29 -16.48
CA LEU A 76 6.41 -29.93 -15.92
C LEU A 76 6.40 -30.04 -14.41
N MET A 77 6.89 -31.16 -13.85
CA MET A 77 6.98 -31.36 -12.40
C MET A 77 7.83 -30.26 -11.76
N TYR A 78 9.02 -29.99 -12.32
CA TYR A 78 9.87 -28.94 -11.80
C TYR A 78 9.16 -27.58 -11.80
N SER A 79 8.48 -27.22 -12.90
CA SER A 79 7.75 -25.96 -13.08
C SER A 79 6.59 -25.75 -12.08
N THR A 80 5.99 -26.82 -11.56
CA THR A 80 4.93 -26.73 -10.55
C THR A 80 5.48 -26.72 -9.13
N PHE A 81 6.47 -27.57 -8.84
CA PHE A 81 7.04 -27.70 -7.50
C PHE A 81 7.79 -26.44 -7.04
N TYR A 82 8.53 -25.76 -7.93
CA TYR A 82 9.28 -24.56 -7.51
C TYR A 82 8.35 -23.46 -7.00
N LYS A 83 7.19 -23.27 -7.65
CA LYS A 83 6.19 -22.26 -7.27
C LYS A 83 5.57 -22.60 -5.92
N VAL A 84 5.16 -23.85 -5.74
CA VAL A 84 4.56 -24.35 -4.49
C VAL A 84 5.53 -24.22 -3.33
N SER A 85 6.78 -24.63 -3.52
CA SER A 85 7.81 -24.54 -2.49
C SER A 85 8.09 -23.11 -2.06
N PHE A 86 8.23 -22.21 -3.02
CA PHE A 86 8.40 -20.78 -2.74
C PHE A 86 7.20 -20.21 -1.97
N THR A 87 5.97 -20.55 -2.38
CA THR A 87 4.77 -20.08 -1.69
C THR A 87 4.65 -20.62 -0.27
N ILE A 88 5.02 -21.87 -0.01
CA ILE A 88 5.05 -22.43 1.35
C ILE A 88 6.04 -21.64 2.22
N GLY A 89 7.21 -21.29 1.68
CA GLY A 89 8.19 -20.46 2.38
C GLY A 89 7.65 -19.06 2.72
N VAL A 90 7.02 -18.39 1.75
CA VAL A 90 6.39 -17.08 1.98
C VAL A 90 5.22 -17.18 2.95
N ALA A 91 4.36 -18.18 2.83
CA ALA A 91 3.23 -18.40 3.74
C ALA A 91 3.70 -18.66 5.17
N TRP A 92 4.78 -19.43 5.35
CA TRP A 92 5.44 -19.61 6.64
C TRP A 92 5.95 -18.28 7.20
N MET A 93 6.60 -17.46 6.37
CA MET A 93 7.10 -16.14 6.78
C MET A 93 5.99 -15.21 7.24
N THR A 94 4.90 -15.11 6.48
CA THR A 94 3.72 -14.31 6.84
C THR A 94 3.09 -14.82 8.14
N PHE A 95 2.97 -16.14 8.30
CA PHE A 95 2.46 -16.75 9.53
C PHE A 95 3.31 -16.38 10.75
N CYS A 96 4.64 -16.38 10.62
CA CYS A 96 5.57 -15.98 11.68
C CYS A 96 5.46 -14.50 12.05
N CYS A 97 5.22 -13.63 11.06
CA CYS A 97 5.02 -12.20 11.30
C CYS A 97 3.74 -11.95 12.12
N ILE A 98 2.64 -12.63 11.79
CA ILE A 98 1.35 -12.36 12.43
C ILE A 98 1.27 -12.98 13.84
N THR A 99 1.90 -14.14 14.06
CA THR A 99 2.00 -14.75 15.39
C THR A 99 2.96 -14.03 16.34
N GLY A 100 3.59 -12.91 15.93
CA GLY A 100 4.51 -12.14 16.77
C GLY A 100 5.88 -12.80 17.00
N HIS A 101 6.14 -13.98 16.42
CA HIS A 101 7.40 -14.71 16.54
C HIS A 101 8.42 -14.33 15.45
N GLY A 102 8.09 -13.35 14.60
CA GLY A 102 8.93 -12.91 13.47
C GLY A 102 10.19 -12.13 13.85
N GLY A 103 10.37 -11.72 15.11
CA GLY A 103 11.61 -11.09 15.62
C GLY A 103 12.18 -9.99 14.71
N ILE A 104 13.37 -10.24 14.15
CA ILE A 104 14.09 -9.32 13.23
C ILE A 104 13.31 -9.09 11.93
N ILE A 105 12.70 -10.13 11.37
CA ILE A 105 11.95 -10.03 10.10
C ILE A 105 10.73 -9.14 10.28
N ASN A 106 10.03 -9.25 11.42
CA ASN A 106 8.90 -8.36 11.70
C ASN A 106 9.36 -6.89 11.81
N LYS A 107 10.53 -6.64 12.40
CA LYS A 107 11.12 -5.29 12.48
C LYS A 107 11.48 -4.73 11.09
N ILE A 108 12.03 -5.57 10.21
CA ILE A 108 12.31 -5.21 8.83
C ILE A 108 11.00 -4.89 8.11
N LEU A 109 10.00 -5.78 8.18
CA LEU A 109 8.74 -5.65 7.43
C LEU A 109 7.86 -4.48 7.90
N SER A 110 7.92 -4.15 9.20
CA SER A 110 7.22 -3.00 9.77
C SER A 110 7.89 -1.66 9.46
N TRP A 111 9.00 -1.64 8.70
CA TRP A 111 9.73 -0.41 8.45
C TRP A 111 8.99 0.49 7.44
N LYS A 112 8.82 1.77 7.78
CA LYS A 112 8.15 2.77 6.92
C LYS A 112 8.80 2.95 5.54
N VAL A 113 10.04 2.49 5.38
CA VAL A 113 10.79 2.43 4.11
C VAL A 113 10.10 1.52 3.08
N TRP A 114 9.36 0.49 3.50
CA TRP A 114 8.66 -0.41 2.57
C TRP A 114 7.49 0.26 1.84
N VAL A 115 6.93 1.34 2.38
CA VAL A 115 5.79 2.04 1.77
C VAL A 115 6.17 2.65 0.41
N PRO A 116 7.19 3.51 0.29
CA PRO A 116 7.62 4.01 -1.02
C PRO A 116 8.23 2.90 -1.91
N MET A 117 8.90 1.91 -1.30
CA MET A 117 9.53 0.82 -2.05
C MET A 117 8.50 -0.10 -2.73
N GLY A 118 7.34 -0.30 -2.11
CA GLY A 118 6.21 -1.03 -2.71
C GLY A 118 5.66 -0.34 -3.95
N ARG A 119 5.55 0.99 -3.93
CA ARG A 119 5.11 1.79 -5.10
C ARG A 119 6.13 1.69 -6.25
N LEU A 120 7.42 1.80 -5.92
CA LEU A 120 8.48 1.67 -6.92
C LEU A 120 8.50 0.28 -7.57
N THR A 121 8.29 -0.76 -6.76
CA THR A 121 8.21 -2.14 -7.24
C THR A 121 7.01 -2.34 -8.17
N PHE A 122 5.89 -1.67 -7.91
CA PHE A 122 4.72 -1.71 -8.80
C PHE A 122 5.01 -1.11 -10.17
N PHE A 123 5.64 0.06 -10.25
CA PHE A 123 6.06 0.63 -11.54
C PHE A 123 7.06 -0.26 -12.28
N THR A 124 8.03 -0.82 -11.54
CA THR A 124 8.99 -1.79 -12.09
C THR A 124 8.26 -3.00 -12.69
N TYR A 125 7.28 -3.54 -11.98
CA TYR A 125 6.48 -4.69 -12.43
C TYR A 125 5.71 -4.39 -13.72
N LEU A 126 5.18 -3.18 -13.90
CA LEU A 126 4.48 -2.79 -15.14
C LEU A 126 5.42 -2.62 -16.33
N ILE A 127 6.60 -2.05 -16.10
CA ILE A 127 7.58 -1.75 -17.14
C ILE A 127 8.32 -3.02 -17.61
N GLN A 128 8.63 -3.92 -16.68
CA GLN A 128 9.40 -5.13 -16.94
C GLN A 128 8.87 -5.97 -18.14
N PRO A 129 7.58 -6.33 -18.25
CA PRO A 129 7.08 -7.09 -19.39
C PRO A 129 7.17 -6.31 -20.70
N ILE A 130 6.97 -4.98 -20.69
CA ILE A 130 7.08 -4.14 -21.89
C ILE A 130 8.51 -4.15 -22.45
N LEU A 131 9.50 -4.06 -21.56
CA LEU A 131 10.92 -4.18 -21.93
C LEU A 131 11.24 -5.58 -22.47
N GLN A 132 10.72 -6.62 -21.82
CA GLN A 132 10.92 -8.00 -22.24
C GLN A 132 10.34 -8.25 -23.65
N PHE A 133 9.10 -7.81 -23.91
CA PHE A 133 8.45 -7.94 -25.22
C PHE A 133 9.18 -7.15 -26.30
N SER A 134 9.57 -5.91 -26.01
CA SER A 134 10.35 -5.07 -26.93
C SER A 134 11.68 -5.72 -27.29
N TYR A 135 12.38 -6.30 -26.31
CA TYR A 135 13.63 -7.00 -26.55
C TYR A 135 13.42 -8.23 -27.44
N ILE A 136 12.45 -9.10 -27.13
CA ILE A 136 12.15 -10.30 -27.92
C ILE A 136 11.79 -9.93 -29.37
N ALA A 137 11.04 -8.85 -29.58
CA ALA A 137 10.67 -8.39 -30.92
C ALA A 137 11.86 -7.90 -31.77
N ASN A 138 12.93 -7.41 -31.13
CA ASN A 138 14.12 -6.92 -31.82
C ASN A 138 15.13 -8.04 -32.14
N PHE A 139 15.08 -9.17 -31.45
CA PHE A 139 15.99 -10.28 -31.69
C PHE A 139 15.55 -11.12 -32.89
N ARG A 140 16.36 -11.11 -33.96
CA ARG A 140 16.15 -11.92 -35.18
C ARG A 140 17.10 -13.11 -35.32
N THR A 141 18.04 -13.30 -34.37
CA THR A 141 19.06 -14.37 -34.41
C THR A 141 18.98 -15.28 -33.20
N LEU A 142 19.34 -16.56 -33.38
CA LEU A 142 19.41 -17.57 -32.33
C LEU A 142 20.51 -17.19 -31.33
N GLN A 143 20.12 -16.86 -30.11
CA GLN A 143 21.05 -16.55 -29.03
C GLN A 143 21.57 -17.85 -28.43
N GLU A 144 22.89 -18.05 -28.45
CA GLU A 144 23.49 -19.20 -27.78
C GLU A 144 23.27 -19.12 -26.26
N PHE A 145 22.75 -20.21 -25.71
CA PHE A 145 22.32 -20.26 -24.31
C PHE A 145 23.55 -20.46 -23.41
N SER A 146 24.00 -19.39 -22.76
CA SER A 146 25.09 -19.42 -21.80
C SER A 146 24.62 -18.90 -20.44
N HIS A 147 24.84 -19.67 -19.37
CA HIS A 147 24.35 -19.35 -18.03
C HIS A 147 24.83 -17.98 -17.53
N LEU A 148 26.11 -17.66 -17.72
CA LEU A 148 26.67 -16.37 -17.30
C LEU A 148 26.04 -15.21 -18.07
N ARG A 149 25.80 -15.40 -19.38
CA ARG A 149 25.14 -14.40 -20.23
C ARG A 149 23.69 -14.19 -19.79
N SER A 150 22.95 -15.26 -19.47
CA SER A 150 21.58 -15.16 -18.96
C SER A 150 21.49 -14.42 -17.62
N ILE A 151 22.42 -14.68 -16.69
CA ILE A 151 22.48 -13.98 -15.41
C ILE A 151 22.78 -12.49 -15.63
N MET A 152 23.82 -12.19 -16.40
CA MET A 152 24.22 -10.81 -16.70
C MET A 152 23.11 -10.04 -17.43
N GLN A 153 22.42 -10.67 -18.38
CA GLN A 153 21.26 -10.12 -19.08
C GLN A 153 20.11 -9.83 -18.11
N GLY A 154 19.81 -10.78 -17.21
CA GLY A 154 18.77 -10.63 -16.19
C GLY A 154 19.03 -9.44 -15.25
N PHE A 155 20.25 -9.31 -14.73
CA PHE A 155 20.65 -8.16 -13.93
C PHE A 155 20.61 -6.85 -14.73
N GLY A 156 21.00 -6.88 -16.00
CA GLY A 156 20.89 -5.74 -16.91
C GLY A 156 19.45 -5.26 -17.08
N TYR A 157 18.51 -6.17 -17.32
CA TYR A 157 17.08 -5.80 -17.40
C TYR A 157 16.53 -5.28 -16.10
N LEU A 158 16.90 -5.88 -14.96
CA LEU A 158 16.48 -5.41 -13.64
C LEU A 158 17.00 -4.00 -13.37
N ALA A 159 18.25 -3.70 -13.73
CA ALA A 159 18.82 -2.37 -13.56
C ALA A 159 18.10 -1.33 -14.44
N ILE A 160 17.88 -1.64 -15.73
CA ILE A 160 17.19 -0.75 -16.66
C ILE A 160 15.73 -0.54 -16.25
N SER A 161 15.03 -1.61 -15.84
CA SER A 161 13.63 -1.51 -15.42
C SER A 161 13.49 -0.72 -14.13
N MET A 162 14.40 -0.87 -13.17
CA MET A 162 14.43 -0.04 -11.95
C MET A 162 14.72 1.43 -12.25
N LEU A 163 15.69 1.75 -13.12
CA LEU A 163 15.96 3.14 -13.52
C LEU A 163 14.73 3.79 -14.16
N LEU A 164 14.09 3.08 -15.09
CA LEU A 164 12.90 3.59 -15.77
C LEU A 164 11.71 3.71 -14.82
N ALA A 165 11.56 2.77 -13.89
CA ALA A 165 10.54 2.84 -12.83
C ALA A 165 10.74 4.03 -11.88
N ILE A 166 11.99 4.37 -11.54
CA ILE A 166 12.30 5.56 -10.74
C ILE A 166 11.88 6.84 -11.49
N ILE A 167 12.22 6.94 -12.78
CA ILE A 167 11.85 8.09 -13.62
C ILE A 167 10.33 8.20 -13.70
N CYS A 168 9.63 7.11 -14.01
CA CYS A 168 8.16 7.08 -14.05
C CYS A 168 7.54 7.41 -12.69
N SER A 169 8.07 6.85 -11.60
CA SER A 169 7.60 7.14 -10.24
C SER A 169 7.76 8.62 -9.90
N LEU A 170 8.86 9.27 -10.28
CA LEU A 170 9.07 10.69 -10.03
C LEU A 170 8.13 11.57 -10.89
N LEU A 171 7.95 11.22 -12.16
CA LEU A 171 7.06 11.93 -13.07
C LEU A 171 5.59 11.79 -12.72
N VAL A 172 5.19 10.70 -12.05
CA VAL A 172 3.81 10.47 -11.61
C VAL A 172 3.60 10.92 -10.16
N GLU A 173 4.49 10.63 -9.22
CA GLU A 173 4.32 11.07 -7.84
C GLU A 173 4.36 12.59 -7.72
N SER A 174 5.21 13.31 -8.48
CA SER A 174 5.26 14.78 -8.39
C SER A 174 3.95 15.50 -8.77
N PRO A 175 3.26 15.20 -9.90
CA PRO A 175 1.96 15.79 -10.20
C PRO A 175 0.86 15.27 -9.26
N PHE A 176 0.88 14.01 -8.84
CA PHE A 176 -0.14 13.47 -7.94
C PHE A 176 -0.05 14.08 -6.53
N LEU A 177 1.15 14.28 -5.99
CA LEU A 177 1.34 14.96 -4.70
C LEU A 177 0.94 16.45 -4.77
N ASN A 178 1.17 17.10 -5.90
CA ASN A 178 0.69 18.46 -6.11
C ASN A 178 -0.84 18.52 -6.23
N LEU A 179 -1.45 17.53 -6.90
CA LEU A 179 -2.90 17.45 -7.05
C LEU A 179 -3.58 17.15 -5.70
N GLU A 180 -3.03 16.25 -4.90
CA GLU A 180 -3.48 15.95 -3.53
C GLU A 180 -3.46 17.21 -2.66
N LYS A 181 -2.37 18.00 -2.72
CA LYS A 181 -2.28 19.28 -2.01
C LYS A 181 -3.32 20.28 -2.49
N VAL A 182 -3.60 20.36 -3.78
CA VAL A 182 -4.59 21.30 -4.32
C VAL A 182 -6.01 20.91 -3.90
N ILE A 183 -6.34 19.62 -3.91
CA ILE A 183 -7.67 19.11 -3.54
C ILE A 183 -7.90 19.21 -2.02
N PHE A 184 -6.97 18.72 -1.20
CA PHE A 184 -7.11 18.76 0.26
C PHE A 184 -6.98 20.16 0.85
N ASN A 185 -6.14 21.04 0.26
CA ASN A 185 -6.13 22.45 0.66
C ASN A 185 -7.38 23.21 0.19
N MET A 186 -8.12 22.70 -0.81
CA MET A 186 -9.43 23.25 -1.18
C MET A 186 -10.50 22.89 -0.14
N GLU A 187 -10.55 21.64 0.32
CA GLU A 187 -11.47 21.24 1.40
C GLU A 187 -11.17 21.97 2.71
N SER A 188 -9.91 22.01 3.14
CA SER A 188 -9.53 22.70 4.38
C SER A 188 -9.75 24.21 4.32
N LYS A 189 -9.66 24.83 3.13
CA LYS A 189 -9.91 26.27 2.95
C LYS A 189 -11.41 26.58 2.81
N LYS A 190 -12.21 25.62 2.34
CA LYS A 190 -13.66 25.72 2.26
C LYS A 190 -14.29 25.62 3.66
N GLU A 191 -13.90 24.62 4.44
CA GLU A 191 -14.37 24.43 5.83
C GLU A 191 -14.01 25.62 6.74
N ARG A 192 -12.79 26.17 6.58
CA ARG A 192 -12.33 27.32 7.36
C ARG A 192 -12.99 28.65 6.97
N LYS A 193 -13.51 28.76 5.75
CA LYS A 193 -14.25 29.94 5.28
C LYS A 193 -15.72 29.86 5.71
N GLU A 194 -16.36 28.71 5.53
CA GLU A 194 -17.75 28.48 5.93
C GLU A 194 -17.91 28.62 7.45
N GLY A 195 -17.01 28.02 8.25
CA GLY A 195 -17.02 28.18 9.70
C GLY A 195 -16.64 29.59 10.20
N ALA A 196 -15.87 30.37 9.44
CA ALA A 196 -15.55 31.76 9.82
C ALA A 196 -16.68 32.73 9.48
N GLU A 197 -17.40 32.53 8.37
CA GLU A 197 -18.57 33.35 8.00
C GLU A 197 -19.77 33.07 8.91
N GLU A 198 -19.99 31.83 9.33
CA GLU A 198 -21.08 31.46 10.25
C GLU A 198 -20.87 32.03 11.67
N ASN A 199 -19.65 31.92 12.22
CA ASN A 199 -19.32 32.51 13.52
C ASN A 199 -19.38 34.05 13.51
N PHE A 200 -18.96 34.68 12.41
CA PHE A 200 -19.01 36.14 12.28
C PHE A 200 -20.43 36.68 12.06
N GLY A 201 -21.31 35.88 11.43
CA GLY A 201 -22.75 36.18 11.32
C GLY A 201 -23.43 36.11 12.69
N PHE A 202 -23.24 35.01 13.41
CA PHE A 202 -23.81 34.82 14.74
C PHE A 202 -23.35 35.90 15.75
N GLU A 203 -22.07 36.26 15.75
CA GLU A 203 -21.53 37.29 16.65
C GLU A 203 -22.03 38.70 16.30
N LYS A 204 -22.23 39.01 15.02
CA LYS A 204 -22.89 40.27 14.60
C LYS A 204 -24.34 40.32 15.03
N ASP A 205 -25.08 39.23 14.90
CA ASP A 205 -26.49 39.17 15.23
C ASP A 205 -26.72 39.26 16.74
N ASP A 206 -25.89 38.58 17.56
CA ASP A 206 -25.89 38.70 19.02
C ASP A 206 -25.53 40.13 19.46
N PHE A 207 -24.46 40.72 18.91
CA PHE A 207 -24.07 42.07 19.26
C PHE A 207 -25.12 43.11 18.86
N THR A 208 -25.77 42.94 17.70
CA THR A 208 -26.85 43.83 17.24
C THR A 208 -28.08 43.69 18.12
N PHE A 209 -28.42 42.47 18.56
CA PHE A 209 -29.50 42.22 19.52
C PHE A 209 -29.21 42.86 20.89
N ARG A 210 -27.98 42.73 21.41
CA ARG A 210 -27.57 43.34 22.69
C ARG A 210 -27.53 44.86 22.64
N MET A 211 -27.05 45.45 21.54
CA MET A 211 -27.09 46.91 21.33
C MET A 211 -28.53 47.43 21.31
N LYS A 212 -29.44 46.70 20.65
CA LYS A 212 -30.86 47.08 20.61
C LYS A 212 -31.50 46.98 21.99
N GLY A 213 -31.19 45.93 22.75
CA GLY A 213 -31.63 45.77 24.15
C GLY A 213 -31.15 46.91 25.06
N ILE A 214 -29.88 47.29 25.00
CA ILE A 214 -29.30 48.38 25.82
C ILE A 214 -29.90 49.74 25.44
N SER A 215 -30.12 49.98 24.14
CA SER A 215 -30.77 51.23 23.69
C SER A 215 -32.22 51.35 24.19
N GLN A 216 -32.92 50.22 24.32
CA GLN A 216 -34.30 50.21 24.77
C GLN A 216 -34.41 50.33 26.30
N ASP A 217 -33.49 49.71 27.05
CA ASP A 217 -33.43 49.79 28.51
C ASP A 217 -33.03 51.21 28.97
N SER A 218 -32.04 51.82 28.32
CA SER A 218 -31.64 53.21 28.61
C SER A 218 -32.73 54.25 28.30
N THR A 219 -33.60 54.01 27.31
CA THR A 219 -34.77 54.87 27.07
C THR A 219 -35.84 54.72 28.16
N LEU A 220 -36.06 53.50 28.68
CA LEU A 220 -37.04 53.24 29.73
C LEU A 220 -36.58 53.80 31.09
N GLU A 221 -35.29 53.69 31.41
CA GLU A 221 -34.71 54.23 32.65
C GLU A 221 -34.74 55.77 32.67
N ASN A 222 -34.48 56.42 31.52
CA ASN A 222 -34.62 57.88 31.40
C ASN A 222 -36.08 58.36 31.52
N ASP A 223 -37.04 57.62 30.96
CA ASP A 223 -38.47 57.92 31.10
C ASP A 223 -38.99 57.71 32.54
N LEU A 224 -38.50 56.67 33.23
CA LEU A 224 -38.81 56.42 34.63
C LEU A 224 -38.25 57.51 35.54
N ASN A 225 -37.00 57.90 35.34
CA ASN A 225 -36.35 58.95 36.13
C ASN A 225 -37.01 60.33 35.89
N SER A 226 -37.42 60.62 34.65
CA SER A 226 -38.21 61.82 34.33
C SER A 226 -39.55 61.85 35.10
N LYS A 227 -40.28 60.72 35.13
CA LYS A 227 -41.57 60.64 35.86
C LYS A 227 -41.42 60.68 37.37
N SER A 228 -40.32 60.16 37.95
CA SER A 228 -40.08 60.23 39.40
C SER A 228 -39.69 61.62 39.86
N ILE A 229 -38.85 62.34 39.09
CA ILE A 229 -38.44 63.71 39.43
C ILE A 229 -39.66 64.65 39.44
N VAL A 230 -40.59 64.52 38.49
CA VAL A 230 -41.82 65.34 38.45
C VAL A 230 -42.74 65.08 39.66
N LYS A 231 -42.78 63.85 40.20
CA LYS A 231 -43.62 63.54 41.37
C LYS A 231 -43.09 64.11 42.67
N VAL A 232 -41.76 64.16 42.87
CA VAL A 232 -41.14 64.67 44.10
C VAL A 232 -41.31 66.19 44.22
N SER A 233 -41.24 66.92 43.10
CA SER A 233 -41.38 68.38 43.10
C SER A 233 -42.80 68.88 43.44
N ILE A 234 -43.83 68.05 43.32
CA ILE A 234 -45.23 68.45 43.59
C ILE A 234 -45.59 68.27 45.07
N THR A 235 -44.86 67.44 45.82
CA THR A 235 -45.15 67.13 47.22
C THR A 235 -44.49 68.06 48.25
N ASP A 236 -43.56 68.93 47.85
CA ASP A 236 -42.81 69.83 48.76
C ASP A 236 -43.31 71.29 48.74
N SER A 237 -44.48 71.55 48.14
CA SER A 237 -45.07 72.90 48.03
C SER A 237 -46.48 72.98 48.65
N SER A 238 -46.73 72.29 49.76
CA SER A 238 -47.96 72.41 50.55
C SER A 238 -47.66 72.44 52.05
#